data_AF-A0A9X3DYF2-F1
#
_entry.id   AF-A0A9X3DYF2-F1
#
_cell.length_a   1.000
_cell.length_b   1.000
_cell.length_c   1.000
_cell.angle_alpha   90.00
_cell.angle_beta   90.00
_cell.angle_gamma   90.00
#
_symmetry.space_group_name_H-M   'P 1'
#
loop_
_entity.id
_entity.type
_entity.pdbx_description
1 polymer ?
#
loop_
_entity_poly.entity_id
_entity_poly.type
_entity_poly.pdbx_seq_one_letter_code
_entity_poly.pdbx_strand_id
1 'polypeptide(L)'
;MTNYSAEKLETIESYIENPNQDFYFNVFDGRYDIVMVVDWGEEDNAIIEYCEKILETGQLSAKLEGADNKQGFTITIQFGEKSLLIPYQGKGADRDTTLRALNEILHPEYEIRFSKASEGSDTLEFIPLPQELWHQLDLKYAERMDDLFARFENDSVFFGS
;
A
#
# COMPACT_ATOMS: atom_id res chain seq x y z
N MET A 1 16.66 -6.54 -10.89
CA MET A 1 16.49 -5.26 -11.63
C MET A 1 15.07 -4.84 -11.38
N THR A 2 14.89 -3.84 -10.52
CA THR A 2 13.58 -3.25 -10.23
C THR A 2 13.11 -2.49 -11.47
N ASN A 3 11.94 -2.83 -12.01
CA ASN A 3 11.29 -2.12 -13.13
C ASN A 3 10.69 -0.78 -12.69
N TYR A 4 11.17 -0.18 -11.60
CA TYR A 4 10.68 1.10 -11.14
C TYR A 4 11.36 2.22 -11.91
N SER A 5 10.59 3.11 -12.52
CA SER A 5 11.17 4.17 -13.36
C SER A 5 11.90 5.21 -12.51
N ALA A 6 12.96 5.79 -13.06
CA ALA A 6 13.69 6.88 -12.42
C ALA A 6 12.78 8.09 -12.12
N GLU A 7 11.86 8.39 -13.04
CA GLU A 7 10.90 9.49 -12.91
C GLU A 7 9.96 9.32 -11.70
N LYS A 8 9.47 8.10 -11.44
CA LYS A 8 8.63 7.82 -10.27
C LYS A 8 9.42 8.04 -8.98
N LEU A 9 10.67 7.60 -8.94
CA LEU A 9 11.55 7.81 -7.79
C LEU A 9 11.87 9.31 -7.59
N GLU A 10 12.18 10.04 -8.65
CA GLU A 10 12.40 11.50 -8.62
C GLU A 10 11.17 12.24 -8.08
N THR A 11 9.95 11.79 -8.44
CA THR A 11 8.69 12.35 -7.91
C THR A 11 8.62 12.18 -6.39
N ILE A 12 8.92 10.98 -5.88
CA ILE A 12 8.92 10.70 -4.43
C ILE A 12 10.00 11.53 -3.72
N GLU A 13 11.22 11.58 -4.26
CA GLU A 13 12.31 12.38 -3.69
C GLU A 13 11.98 13.87 -3.66
N SER A 14 11.30 14.40 -4.69
CA SER A 14 10.91 15.81 -4.74
C SER A 14 9.99 16.21 -3.58
N TYR A 15 9.08 15.31 -3.17
CA TYR A 15 8.21 15.51 -2.01
C TYR A 15 9.00 15.39 -0.69
N ILE A 16 9.91 14.41 -0.58
CA ILE A 16 10.74 14.27 0.63
C ILE A 16 11.60 15.53 0.85
N GLU A 17 12.10 16.13 -0.22
CA GLU A 17 12.90 17.36 -0.17
C GLU A 17 12.06 18.58 0.20
N ASN A 18 10.78 18.60 -0.21
CA ASN A 18 9.83 19.69 -0.01
C ASN A 18 8.55 19.20 0.68
N PRO A 19 8.61 18.80 1.96
CA PRO A 19 7.51 18.13 2.66
C PRO A 19 6.43 19.14 3.05
N ASN A 20 5.58 19.45 2.09
CA ASN A 20 4.43 20.33 2.23
C ASN A 20 3.20 19.61 1.66
N GLN A 21 2.06 19.73 2.34
CA GLN A 21 0.84 19.02 1.95
C GLN A 21 0.29 19.48 0.59
N ASP A 22 0.27 20.79 0.30
CA ASP A 22 -0.15 21.29 -1.03
C ASP A 22 0.81 20.81 -2.13
N PHE A 23 2.11 20.75 -1.82
CA PHE A 23 3.11 20.22 -2.75
C PHE A 23 2.90 18.72 -3.01
N TYR A 24 2.62 17.94 -1.97
CA TYR A 24 2.31 16.51 -2.07
C TYR A 24 1.17 16.27 -3.06
N PHE A 25 0.03 16.91 -2.85
CA PHE A 25 -1.12 16.73 -3.74
C PHE A 25 -0.84 17.23 -5.16
N ASN A 26 -0.03 18.28 -5.34
CA ASN A 26 0.36 18.73 -6.67
C ASN A 26 1.18 17.67 -7.44
N VAL A 27 2.12 16.98 -6.78
CA VAL A 27 3.00 16.01 -7.47
C VAL A 27 2.42 14.60 -7.56
N PHE A 28 1.49 14.23 -6.68
CA PHE A 28 0.89 12.89 -6.65
C PHE A 28 -0.55 12.82 -7.18
N ASP A 29 -1.26 13.94 -7.38
CA ASP A 29 -2.60 13.91 -7.97
C ASP A 29 -2.57 13.25 -9.36
N GLY A 30 -3.43 12.23 -9.54
CA GLY A 30 -3.47 11.41 -10.74
C GLY A 30 -2.29 10.44 -10.94
N ARG A 31 -1.32 10.37 -10.02
CA ARG A 31 -0.17 9.43 -10.06
C ARG A 31 -0.52 8.07 -9.46
N TYR A 32 -1.56 7.44 -10.00
CA TYR A 32 -1.97 6.08 -9.63
C TYR A 32 -0.94 5.00 -10.03
N ASP A 33 0.11 5.38 -10.76
CA ASP A 33 1.29 4.58 -11.06
C ASP A 33 2.36 4.64 -9.95
N ILE A 34 2.15 5.46 -8.91
CA ILE A 34 2.99 5.56 -7.70
C ILE A 34 2.18 5.31 -6.42
N VAL A 35 0.96 5.86 -6.35
CA VAL A 35 0.14 5.91 -5.14
C VAL A 35 -1.11 5.06 -5.29
N MET A 36 -1.36 4.19 -4.31
CA MET A 36 -2.66 3.57 -4.10
C MET A 36 -3.54 4.54 -3.33
N VAL A 37 -4.59 5.05 -3.97
CA VAL A 37 -5.63 5.84 -3.31
C VAL A 37 -6.75 4.90 -2.91
N VAL A 38 -7.04 4.80 -1.62
CA VAL A 38 -7.99 3.82 -1.06
C VAL A 38 -9.09 4.57 -0.31
N ASP A 39 -10.34 4.30 -0.67
CA ASP A 39 -11.53 4.78 0.04
C ASP A 39 -11.95 3.82 1.15
N TRP A 40 -12.68 4.33 2.15
CA TRP A 40 -13.20 3.48 3.24
C TRP A 40 -14.19 2.42 2.74
N GLY A 41 -14.87 2.66 1.61
CA GLY A 41 -15.80 1.76 0.94
C GLY A 41 -15.19 0.97 -0.22
N GLU A 42 -13.87 1.03 -0.40
CA GLU A 42 -13.17 0.33 -1.48
C GLU A 42 -13.36 -1.19 -1.37
N GLU A 43 -13.47 -1.86 -2.52
CA GLU A 43 -13.51 -3.32 -2.55
C GLU A 43 -12.10 -3.89 -2.30
N ASP A 44 -11.99 -4.84 -1.38
CA ASP A 44 -10.69 -5.35 -0.92
C ASP A 44 -9.84 -5.98 -2.04
N ASN A 45 -10.45 -6.58 -3.06
CA ASN A 45 -9.72 -7.08 -4.23
C ASN A 45 -9.20 -5.94 -5.13
N ALA A 46 -9.88 -4.79 -5.19
CA ALA A 46 -9.42 -3.64 -5.97
C ALA A 46 -8.12 -3.06 -5.38
N ILE A 47 -7.96 -3.07 -4.05
CA ILE A 47 -6.72 -2.67 -3.37
C ILE A 47 -5.52 -3.51 -3.84
N ILE A 48 -5.71 -4.83 -3.99
CA ILE A 48 -4.68 -5.74 -4.49
C ILE A 48 -4.33 -5.40 -5.96
N GLU A 49 -5.34 -5.09 -6.78
CA GLU A 49 -5.15 -4.67 -8.17
C GLU A 49 -4.43 -3.33 -8.31
N TYR A 50 -4.68 -2.37 -7.41
CA TYR A 50 -3.96 -1.08 -7.40
C TYR A 50 -2.47 -1.31 -7.13
N CYS A 51 -2.15 -2.14 -6.15
CA CYS A 51 -0.78 -2.49 -5.83
C CYS A 51 -0.06 -3.14 -7.03
N GLU A 52 -0.71 -4.11 -7.68
CA GLU A 52 -0.13 -4.79 -8.84
C GLU A 52 0.05 -3.85 -10.03
N LYS A 53 -0.85 -2.89 -10.26
CA LYS A 53 -0.68 -1.87 -11.30
C LYS A 53 0.53 -0.96 -11.07
N ILE A 54 0.93 -0.75 -9.82
CA ILE A 54 2.10 0.07 -9.47
C ILE A 54 3.38 -0.75 -9.55
N LEU A 55 3.36 -1.97 -8.99
CA LEU A 55 4.54 -2.84 -8.91
C LEU A 55 4.83 -3.61 -10.20
N GLU A 56 3.81 -3.82 -11.04
CA GLU A 56 3.86 -4.51 -12.34
C GLU A 56 4.61 -5.84 -12.28
N THR A 57 4.33 -6.66 -11.26
CA THR A 57 5.10 -7.89 -10.99
C THR A 57 4.74 -9.04 -11.92
N GLY A 58 3.53 -9.02 -12.49
CA GLY A 58 2.87 -10.11 -13.18
C GLY A 58 2.49 -11.28 -12.26
N GLN A 59 2.61 -11.12 -10.94
CA GLN A 59 2.59 -12.22 -9.97
C GLN A 59 1.67 -11.97 -8.77
N LEU A 60 1.21 -10.73 -8.55
CA LEU A 60 0.26 -10.40 -7.49
C LEU A 60 -1.18 -10.50 -8.00
N SER A 61 -2.02 -11.25 -7.30
CA SER A 61 -3.45 -11.34 -7.59
C SER A 61 -4.26 -11.71 -6.35
N ALA A 62 -5.58 -11.57 -6.43
CA ALA A 62 -6.49 -11.99 -5.36
C ALA A 62 -7.61 -12.88 -5.90
N LYS A 63 -8.05 -13.83 -5.07
CA LYS A 63 -9.15 -14.73 -5.36
C LYS A 63 -10.23 -14.59 -4.29
N LEU A 64 -11.42 -14.19 -4.70
CA LEU A 64 -12.63 -14.12 -3.87
C LEU A 64 -13.44 -15.41 -4.02
N GLU A 65 -13.78 -16.04 -2.91
CA GLU A 65 -14.61 -17.25 -2.87
C GLU A 65 -15.66 -17.16 -1.78
N GLY A 66 -16.87 -17.69 -2.03
CA GLY A 66 -17.89 -17.82 -1.00
C GLY A 66 -17.48 -18.83 0.07
N ALA A 67 -17.79 -18.55 1.34
CA ALA A 67 -17.38 -19.39 2.46
C ALA A 67 -18.44 -19.40 3.57
N ASP A 68 -18.55 -20.53 4.28
CA ASP A 68 -19.40 -20.65 5.48
C ASP A 68 -18.66 -20.09 6.71
N ASN A 69 -18.47 -18.77 6.72
CA ASN A 69 -17.86 -18.01 7.82
C ASN A 69 -18.68 -16.73 8.11
N LYS A 70 -18.25 -15.93 9.10
CA LYS A 70 -18.98 -14.71 9.50
C LYS A 70 -19.06 -13.65 8.40
N GLN A 71 -18.11 -13.69 7.46
CA GLN A 71 -18.01 -12.76 6.35
C GLN A 71 -18.85 -13.21 5.15
N GLY A 72 -19.14 -14.51 5.03
CA GLY A 72 -19.78 -15.12 3.86
C GLY A 72 -18.83 -15.37 2.68
N PHE A 73 -17.55 -15.00 2.82
CA PHE A 73 -16.53 -15.13 1.80
C PHE A 73 -15.13 -15.20 2.40
N THR A 74 -14.17 -15.52 1.55
CA THR A 74 -12.74 -15.47 1.81
C THR A 74 -12.04 -14.79 0.65
N ILE A 75 -10.99 -14.02 0.94
CA ILE A 75 -10.07 -13.50 -0.07
C ILE A 75 -8.69 -14.10 0.19
N THR A 76 -8.11 -14.70 -0.83
CA THR A 76 -6.73 -15.21 -0.81
C THR A 76 -5.86 -14.38 -1.75
N ILE A 77 -4.79 -13.80 -1.24
CA ILE A 77 -3.77 -13.07 -2.01
C ILE A 77 -2.72 -14.08 -2.48
N GLN A 78 -2.34 -14.02 -3.74
CA GLN A 78 -1.25 -14.79 -4.34
C GLN A 78 -0.14 -13.84 -4.76
N PHE A 79 1.11 -14.17 -4.43
CA PHE A 79 2.29 -13.43 -4.90
C PHE A 79 3.42 -14.41 -5.21
N GLY A 80 3.66 -14.65 -6.50
CA GLY A 80 4.60 -15.68 -6.95
C GLY A 80 4.15 -17.07 -6.48
N GLU A 81 4.97 -17.73 -5.66
CA GLU A 81 4.64 -19.02 -5.04
C GLU A 81 3.96 -18.87 -3.65
N LYS A 82 3.88 -17.64 -3.12
CA LYS A 82 3.25 -17.35 -1.82
C LYS A 82 1.73 -17.25 -1.98
N SER A 83 1.02 -17.67 -0.93
CA SER A 83 -0.42 -17.56 -0.81
C SER A 83 -0.80 -17.20 0.61
N LEU A 84 -1.66 -16.20 0.79
CA LEU A 84 -2.10 -15.71 2.10
C LEU A 84 -3.62 -15.53 2.11
N LEU A 85 -4.30 -16.23 3.02
CA LEU A 85 -5.71 -15.99 3.31
C LEU A 85 -5.84 -14.75 4.19
N ILE A 86 -6.61 -13.75 3.76
CA ILE A 86 -6.80 -12.53 4.55
C ILE A 86 -7.56 -12.86 5.85
N PRO A 87 -6.98 -12.58 7.04
CA PRO A 87 -7.48 -13.10 8.31
C PRO A 87 -8.58 -12.21 8.93
N TYR A 88 -9.69 -12.01 8.23
CA TYR A 88 -10.81 -11.18 8.72
C TYR A 88 -11.39 -11.70 10.05
N GLN A 89 -11.54 -10.82 11.04
CA GLN A 89 -12.06 -11.16 12.37
C GLN A 89 -13.56 -10.81 12.57
N GLY A 90 -14.09 -9.89 11.77
CA GLY A 90 -15.43 -9.27 11.93
C GLY A 90 -16.52 -9.81 10.99
N LYS A 91 -17.59 -9.03 10.79
CA LYS A 91 -18.55 -9.28 9.70
C LYS A 91 -18.14 -8.45 8.50
N GLY A 92 -18.18 -9.05 7.31
CA GLY A 92 -17.73 -8.41 6.08
C GLY A 92 -16.22 -8.23 6.02
N ALA A 93 -15.79 -7.46 5.01
CA ALA A 93 -14.40 -7.12 4.79
C ALA A 93 -13.89 -6.04 5.76
N ASP A 94 -12.57 -5.94 5.88
CA ASP A 94 -11.87 -4.93 6.68
C ASP A 94 -10.61 -4.48 5.92
N ARG A 95 -10.62 -3.22 5.48
CA ARG A 95 -9.55 -2.61 4.68
C ARG A 95 -8.21 -2.61 5.38
N ASP A 96 -8.21 -2.36 6.69
CA ASP A 96 -6.98 -2.35 7.46
C ASP A 96 -6.35 -3.75 7.51
N THR A 97 -7.18 -4.80 7.69
CA THR A 97 -6.72 -6.20 7.61
C THR A 97 -6.22 -6.56 6.22
N THR A 98 -6.89 -6.10 5.16
CA THR A 98 -6.46 -6.34 3.78
C THR A 98 -5.12 -5.69 3.46
N LEU A 99 -4.94 -4.42 3.83
CA LEU A 99 -3.69 -3.69 3.65
C LEU A 99 -2.54 -4.36 4.40
N ARG A 100 -2.74 -4.76 5.66
CA ARG A 100 -1.73 -5.49 6.43
C ARG A 100 -1.35 -6.83 5.79
N ALA A 101 -2.34 -7.63 5.39
CA ALA A 101 -2.10 -8.91 4.72
C ALA A 101 -1.37 -8.74 3.38
N LEU A 102 -1.73 -7.71 2.60
CA LEU A 102 -1.05 -7.38 1.36
C LEU A 102 0.42 -6.98 1.61
N ASN A 103 0.69 -6.13 2.59
CA ASN A 103 2.06 -5.75 2.92
C ASN A 103 2.88 -6.95 3.42
N GLU A 104 2.26 -7.86 4.19
CA GLU A 104 2.91 -9.08 4.70
C GLU A 104 3.37 -9.99 3.56
N ILE A 105 2.49 -10.33 2.61
CA ILE A 105 2.82 -11.29 1.54
C ILE A 105 3.89 -10.74 0.57
N LEU A 106 3.96 -9.41 0.43
CA LEU A 106 4.93 -8.70 -0.41
C LEU A 106 6.35 -8.70 0.15
N HIS A 107 6.52 -8.88 1.46
CA HIS A 107 7.84 -8.97 2.07
C HIS A 107 8.54 -10.31 1.75
N PRO A 108 9.88 -10.31 1.56
CA PRO A 108 10.79 -9.17 1.72
C PRO A 108 11.01 -8.34 0.44
N GLU A 109 10.38 -8.66 -0.68
CA GLU A 109 10.67 -8.05 -1.98
C GLU A 109 10.18 -6.60 -2.09
N TYR A 110 9.01 -6.32 -1.52
CA TYR A 110 8.35 -5.02 -1.56
C TYR A 110 7.80 -4.65 -0.18
N GLU A 111 7.59 -3.35 0.02
CA GLU A 111 6.98 -2.79 1.23
C GLU A 111 6.02 -1.67 0.80
N ILE A 112 4.85 -1.64 1.44
CA ILE A 112 3.85 -0.58 1.36
C ILE A 112 4.02 0.31 2.59
N ARG A 113 4.12 1.62 2.36
CA ARG A 113 4.08 2.61 3.45
C ARG A 113 2.90 3.55 3.28
N PHE A 114 2.30 3.94 4.40
CA PHE A 114 1.22 4.91 4.45
C PHE A 114 1.77 6.34 4.30
N SER A 115 1.18 7.13 3.42
CA SER A 115 1.52 8.54 3.25
C SER A 115 0.79 9.39 4.28
N LYS A 116 1.55 9.91 5.26
CA LYS A 116 0.99 10.75 6.35
C LYS A 116 0.38 12.07 5.83
N ALA A 117 0.70 12.49 4.61
CA ALA A 117 0.06 13.65 3.98
C ALA A 117 -1.45 13.46 3.73
N SER A 118 -1.89 12.21 3.59
CA SER A 118 -3.30 11.84 3.40
C SER A 118 -4.05 11.59 4.71
N GLU A 119 -3.39 11.68 5.87
CA GLU A 119 -4.04 11.46 7.16
C GLU A 119 -5.17 12.46 7.40
N GLY A 120 -6.37 11.95 7.70
CA GLY A 120 -7.58 12.75 7.90
C GLY A 120 -8.32 13.15 6.63
N SER A 121 -7.87 12.72 5.45
CA SER A 121 -8.58 12.86 4.18
C SER A 121 -9.72 11.83 4.03
N ASP A 122 -10.63 12.07 3.08
CA ASP A 122 -11.73 11.16 2.73
C ASP A 122 -11.22 9.83 2.15
N THR A 123 -10.12 9.90 1.41
CA THR A 123 -9.35 8.76 0.93
C THR A 123 -7.94 8.78 1.52
N LEU A 124 -7.37 7.58 1.71
CA LEU A 124 -6.02 7.42 2.25
C LEU A 124 -5.06 6.92 1.17
N GLU A 125 -3.81 7.32 1.28
CA GLU A 125 -2.80 7.09 0.25
C GLU A 125 -1.66 6.23 0.75
N PHE A 126 -1.29 5.23 -0.05
CA PHE A 126 -0.27 4.25 0.27
C PHE A 126 0.70 4.08 -0.90
N ILE A 127 1.98 3.92 -0.61
CA ILE A 127 3.03 3.85 -1.63
C ILE A 127 3.69 2.46 -1.55
N PRO A 128 3.42 1.57 -2.51
CA PRO A 128 4.17 0.33 -2.69
C PRO A 128 5.48 0.59 -3.43
N LEU A 129 6.62 0.14 -2.88
CA LEU A 129 7.92 0.15 -3.55
C LEU A 129 8.71 -1.13 -3.30
N PRO A 130 9.68 -1.45 -4.18
CA PRO A 130 10.73 -2.40 -3.86
C PRO A 130 11.43 -2.04 -2.54
N GLN A 131 11.68 -3.05 -1.71
CA GLN A 131 12.34 -2.87 -0.40
C GLN A 131 13.70 -2.17 -0.52
N GLU A 132 14.45 -2.45 -1.59
CA GLU A 132 15.74 -1.82 -1.86
C GLU A 132 15.63 -0.30 -2.08
N LEU A 133 14.57 0.17 -2.73
CA LEU A 133 14.34 1.60 -2.93
C LEU A 133 13.93 2.28 -1.63
N TRP A 134 13.07 1.65 -0.82
CA TRP A 134 12.79 2.13 0.52
C TRP A 134 14.06 2.26 1.36
N HIS A 135 14.95 1.27 1.30
CA HIS A 135 16.22 1.33 2.01
C HIS A 135 17.12 2.47 1.53
N GLN A 136 17.19 2.73 0.23
CA GLN A 136 17.92 3.86 -0.33
C GLN A 136 17.36 5.21 0.15
N LEU A 137 16.03 5.37 0.16
CA LEU A 137 15.36 6.57 0.66
C LEU A 137 15.59 6.75 2.18
N ASP A 138 15.49 5.68 2.96
CA ASP A 138 15.77 5.66 4.40
C ASP A 138 17.20 6.10 4.71
N LEU A 139 18.19 5.67 3.92
CA LEU A 139 19.58 6.11 4.09
C LEU A 139 19.80 7.56 3.68
N LYS A 140 19.17 8.00 2.58
CA LYS A 140 19.37 9.34 2.01
C LYS A 140 18.66 10.43 2.81
N TYR A 141 17.48 10.13 3.36
CA TYR A 141 16.59 11.11 4.01
C TYR A 141 16.16 10.70 5.43
N ALA A 142 17.02 9.97 6.16
CA ALA A 142 16.74 9.36 7.46
C ALA A 142 15.94 10.23 8.45
N GLU A 143 16.24 11.53 8.54
CA GLU A 143 15.60 12.46 9.47
C GLU A 143 14.13 12.79 9.16
N ARG A 144 13.63 12.41 7.98
CA ARG A 144 12.29 12.79 7.50
C ARG A 144 11.38 11.60 7.23
N MET A 145 11.96 10.42 6.96
CA MET A 145 11.17 9.30 6.43
C MET A 145 10.03 8.88 7.34
N ASP A 146 10.29 8.75 8.65
CA ASP A 146 9.26 8.33 9.61
C ASP A 146 8.18 9.41 9.81
N ASP A 147 8.47 10.69 9.50
CA ASP A 147 7.50 11.80 9.56
C ASP A 147 6.62 11.89 8.31
N LEU A 148 7.08 11.34 7.19
CA LEU A 148 6.36 11.40 5.90
C LEU A 148 5.63 10.10 5.56
N PHE A 149 6.26 8.96 5.86
CA PHE A 149 5.79 7.64 5.46
C PHE A 149 5.80 6.67 6.64
N ALA A 150 4.63 6.24 7.09
CA ALA A 150 4.51 5.28 8.19
C ALA A 150 4.62 3.84 7.66
N ARG A 151 5.43 3.02 8.34
CA ARG A 151 5.43 1.57 8.16
C ARG A 151 4.19 0.95 8.78
N PHE A 152 3.81 -0.23 8.29
CA PHE A 152 2.69 -0.96 8.87
C PHE A 152 3.17 -1.72 10.10
N GLU A 153 2.46 -1.56 11.20
CA GLU A 153 2.58 -2.33 12.42
C GLU A 153 1.43 -3.35 12.50
N ASN A 154 1.56 -4.34 13.37
CA ASN A 154 0.55 -5.39 13.55
C ASN A 154 -0.84 -4.84 13.92
N ASP A 155 -0.87 -3.68 14.57
CA ASP A 155 -2.05 -2.96 15.03
C ASP A 155 -2.26 -1.62 14.30
N SER A 156 -1.63 -1.40 13.14
CA SER A 156 -1.94 -0.23 12.30
C SER A 156 -3.41 -0.18 11.96
N VAL A 157 -4.05 0.96 12.26
CA VAL A 157 -5.44 1.27 11.94
C VAL A 157 -5.43 2.52 11.07
N PHE A 158 -6.04 2.47 9.89
CA PHE A 158 -6.08 3.57 8.94
C PHE A 158 -7.50 4.11 8.79
N PHE A 159 -8.46 3.25 8.48
CA PHE A 159 -9.84 3.66 8.26
C PHE A 159 -10.67 3.72 9.55
N GLY A 160 -10.25 3.02 10.59
CA GLY A 160 -11.00 2.94 11.85
C GLY A 160 -12.33 2.18 11.68
N SER A 161 -12.68 1.39 12.69
CA SER A 161 -13.99 0.70 12.77
C SER A 161 -15.11 1.61 13.22
#